data_AF-A0A4U7KWU4-F1
#
_entry.id   AF-A0A4U7KWU4-F1
#
_cell.length_a   1.000
_cell.length_b   1.000
_cell.length_c   1.000
_cell.angle_alpha   90.00
_cell.angle_beta   90.00
_cell.angle_gamma   90.00
#
_symmetry.space_group_name_H-M   'P 1'
#
loop_
_entity.id
_entity.type
_entity.pdbx_description
1 polymer ?
#
loop_
_entity_poly.entity_id
_entity_poly.type
_entity_poly.pdbx_seq_one_letter_code
_entity_poly.pdbx_strand_id
1 'polypeptide(L)'
;MNFDQPKHDPHGVQRLLDILRRQQDASSTSSSSAPSTSTITAPSAVAPSHPPNPFSPSQTAAEPSDTSISAVESQVEAAQRRRTYNTSSSKYGIPTAAEEPFDPYSFNPFSASNPVLSQPTPAPKPEPAPTPTPRPKSRDLASLSFADALPILSTLSTDKSLLRRLRSLRTQQHDLEKRLFKEYRQFTAIADKQYPNVKARKEQDEKRRTAMLKQWDECVSKQQEELNRAGVPGVKVTRDKRETEKQRKVLNVLVEMMDDEGE
;
A
#
# COMPACT_ATOMS: atom_id res chain seq x y z
N MET A 1 -23.82 -17.99 -1.61
CA MET A 1 -23.47 -16.55 -1.57
C MET A 1 -21.97 -16.44 -1.40
N ASN A 2 -21.26 -15.90 -2.40
CA ASN A 2 -19.81 -15.72 -2.38
C ASN A 2 -19.48 -14.32 -1.86
N PHE A 3 -18.74 -14.21 -0.76
CA PHE A 3 -18.37 -12.94 -0.11
C PHE A 3 -16.91 -12.50 -0.37
N ASP A 4 -16.11 -13.29 -1.09
CA ASP A 4 -14.67 -13.05 -1.31
C ASP A 4 -14.32 -12.45 -2.68
N GLN A 5 -15.23 -11.71 -3.31
CA GLN A 5 -14.86 -10.88 -4.44
C GLN A 5 -14.41 -9.52 -3.92
N PRO A 6 -13.10 -9.20 -3.88
CA PRO A 6 -12.69 -7.82 -3.68
C PRO A 6 -13.25 -7.02 -4.85
N LYS A 7 -14.29 -6.22 -4.56
CA LYS A 7 -14.86 -5.21 -5.45
C LYS A 7 -13.83 -4.09 -5.65
N HIS A 8 -12.71 -4.41 -6.28
CA HIS A 8 -12.00 -3.42 -7.09
C HIS A 8 -12.81 -3.29 -8.37
N ASP A 9 -13.95 -2.61 -8.25
CA ASP A 9 -14.68 -2.10 -9.40
C ASP A 9 -13.99 -0.77 -9.78
N PRO A 10 -13.08 -0.75 -10.77
CA PRO A 10 -12.42 0.49 -11.18
C PRO A 10 -13.43 1.53 -11.67
N HIS A 11 -14.63 1.10 -12.08
CA HIS A 11 -15.69 2.01 -12.49
C HIS A 11 -16.46 2.60 -11.31
N GLY A 12 -16.41 1.99 -10.13
CA GLY A 12 -17.07 2.51 -8.92
C GLY A 12 -16.55 3.88 -8.50
N VAL A 13 -15.22 4.08 -8.55
CA VAL A 13 -14.59 5.38 -8.25
C VAL A 13 -14.95 6.41 -9.31
N GLN A 14 -14.93 6.03 -10.58
CA GLN A 14 -15.27 6.93 -11.68
C GLN A 14 -16.73 7.36 -11.63
N ARG A 15 -17.65 6.46 -11.26
CA ARG A 15 -19.06 6.77 -11.02
C ARG A 15 -19.25 7.75 -9.86
N LEU A 16 -18.46 7.60 -8.79
CA LEU A 16 -18.51 8.50 -7.64
C LEU A 16 -18.04 9.92 -8.01
N LEU A 17 -16.96 10.02 -8.79
CA LEU A 17 -16.45 11.30 -9.30
C LEU A 17 -17.45 11.97 -10.26
N ASP A 18 -18.11 11.20 -11.11
CA ASP A 18 -19.12 11.70 -12.06
C ASP A 18 -20.38 12.23 -11.32
N ILE A 19 -20.78 11.56 -10.23
CA ILE A 19 -21.87 12.02 -9.35
C ILE A 19 -21.48 13.33 -8.65
N LEU A 20 -20.26 13.42 -8.12
CA LEU A 20 -19.76 14.64 -7.44
C LEU A 20 -19.69 15.83 -8.41
N ARG A 21 -19.23 15.60 -9.64
CA ARG A 21 -19.17 16.65 -10.68
C ARG A 21 -20.58 17.16 -11.03
N ARG A 22 -21.56 16.26 -11.24
CA ARG A 22 -22.96 16.66 -11.46
C ARG A 22 -23.56 17.45 -10.28
N GLN A 23 -23.20 17.12 -9.05
CA GLN A 23 -23.68 17.86 -7.88
C GLN A 23 -23.08 19.27 -7.79
N GLN A 24 -21.83 19.45 -8.22
CA GLN A 24 -21.21 20.78 -8.33
C GLN A 24 -21.87 21.61 -9.42
N ASP A 25 -22.09 21.05 -10.61
CA ASP A 25 -22.70 21.78 -11.74
C ASP A 25 -24.15 22.19 -11.44
N ALA A 26 -24.93 21.34 -10.77
CA ALA A 26 -26.30 21.64 -10.37
C ALA A 26 -26.40 22.74 -9.30
N SER A 27 -25.32 22.97 -8.54
CA SER A 27 -25.28 24.02 -7.50
C SER A 27 -24.92 25.39 -8.07
N SER A 28 -24.39 25.47 -9.28
CA SER A 28 -23.95 26.73 -9.90
C SER A 28 -24.99 27.37 -10.82
N THR A 29 -26.11 26.69 -11.14
CA THR A 29 -27.09 27.20 -12.11
C THR A 29 -28.24 28.02 -11.50
N SER A 30 -28.23 28.29 -10.19
CA SER A 30 -29.28 29.10 -9.54
C SER A 30 -28.99 30.62 -9.52
N SER A 31 -27.95 31.10 -10.21
CA SER A 31 -27.66 32.53 -10.29
C SER A 31 -27.18 32.96 -11.68
N SER A 32 -28.09 33.13 -12.64
CA SER A 32 -27.94 34.09 -13.74
C SER A 32 -29.24 34.29 -14.51
N SER A 33 -29.86 35.43 -14.24
CA SER A 33 -30.49 36.38 -15.15
C SER A 33 -30.71 35.96 -16.62
N ALA A 34 -31.96 36.15 -17.03
CA ALA A 34 -32.50 36.10 -18.39
C ALA A 34 -31.64 36.82 -19.45
N PRO A 35 -31.56 36.28 -20.68
CA PRO A 35 -31.19 37.06 -21.86
C PRO A 35 -32.41 37.34 -22.74
N SER A 36 -32.50 38.61 -23.13
CA SER A 36 -33.46 39.16 -24.05
C SER A 36 -33.30 38.62 -25.47
N THR A 37 -34.44 38.46 -26.12
CA THR A 37 -34.68 38.18 -27.52
C THR A 37 -33.95 39.16 -28.44
N SER A 38 -33.11 38.65 -29.36
CA SER A 38 -32.95 39.30 -30.66
C SER A 38 -32.57 38.28 -31.74
N THR A 39 -33.46 38.24 -32.70
CA THR A 39 -33.49 37.55 -33.99
C THR A 39 -32.42 38.12 -34.92
N ILE A 40 -31.84 37.29 -35.82
CA ILE A 40 -31.63 37.54 -37.28
C ILE A 40 -30.48 36.66 -37.85
N THR A 41 -30.92 35.73 -38.72
CA THR A 41 -30.34 35.10 -39.93
C THR A 41 -28.92 34.50 -40.02
N ALA A 42 -28.97 33.24 -40.48
CA ALA A 42 -27.95 32.37 -41.10
C ALA A 42 -27.21 32.98 -42.32
N PRO A 43 -26.10 32.38 -42.80
CA PRO A 43 -26.22 31.18 -43.66
C PRO A 43 -25.21 30.05 -43.42
N SER A 44 -25.67 28.86 -43.81
CA SER A 44 -25.03 27.58 -44.12
C SER A 44 -23.50 27.49 -44.16
N ALA A 45 -22.96 26.54 -43.39
CA ALA A 45 -21.69 25.88 -43.66
C ALA A 45 -21.78 24.37 -43.34
N VAL A 46 -21.10 23.61 -44.20
CA VAL A 46 -21.22 22.18 -44.48
C VAL A 46 -20.82 21.28 -43.29
N ALA A 47 -21.64 20.26 -43.01
CA ALA A 47 -21.41 19.26 -41.98
C ALA A 47 -20.32 18.24 -42.37
N PRO A 48 -19.39 17.88 -41.47
CA PRO A 48 -18.58 16.67 -41.63
C PRO A 48 -19.36 15.44 -41.16
N SER A 49 -19.41 14.42 -42.01
CA SER A 49 -19.93 13.09 -41.73
C SER A 49 -19.04 12.37 -40.70
N HIS A 50 -19.56 12.16 -39.48
CA HIS A 50 -18.94 11.26 -38.51
C HIS A 50 -19.41 9.81 -38.73
N PRO A 51 -18.53 8.80 -38.62
CA PRO A 51 -18.93 7.40 -38.68
C PRO A 51 -19.76 6.99 -37.45
N PRO A 52 -20.71 6.04 -37.60
CA PRO A 52 -21.55 5.59 -36.50
C PRO A 52 -20.73 4.91 -35.40
N ASN A 53 -21.05 5.27 -34.16
CA ASN A 53 -20.43 4.78 -32.94
C ASN A 53 -20.80 3.30 -32.71
N PRO A 54 -19.85 2.35 -32.67
CA PRO A 54 -20.13 0.90 -32.56
C PRO A 54 -20.50 0.45 -31.13
N PHE A 55 -20.61 1.36 -30.16
CA PHE A 55 -20.87 1.06 -28.75
C PHE A 55 -22.29 1.39 -28.28
N SER A 56 -23.26 1.56 -29.19
CA SER A 56 -24.68 1.62 -28.78
C SER A 56 -25.17 0.23 -28.37
N PRO A 57 -25.49 -0.04 -27.09
CA PRO A 57 -26.16 -1.27 -26.72
C PRO A 57 -27.58 -1.23 -27.28
N SER A 58 -27.81 -2.04 -28.32
CA SER A 58 -29.12 -2.33 -28.86
C SER A 58 -30.04 -2.79 -27.73
N GLN A 59 -31.08 -2.00 -27.45
CA GLN A 59 -32.23 -2.44 -26.69
C GLN A 59 -32.95 -3.53 -27.48
N THR A 60 -32.77 -4.78 -27.07
CA THR A 60 -33.69 -5.86 -27.44
C THR A 60 -34.84 -5.86 -26.43
N ALA A 61 -35.99 -5.40 -26.88
CA ALA A 61 -37.29 -5.58 -26.26
C ALA A 61 -37.97 -6.83 -26.86
N ALA A 62 -38.32 -7.80 -26.01
CA ALA A 62 -39.41 -8.77 -26.12
C ALA A 62 -39.16 -9.85 -25.02
N GLU A 63 -39.72 -9.74 -23.81
CA GLU A 63 -41.02 -10.28 -23.34
C GLU A 63 -40.97 -11.79 -22.95
N PRO A 64 -41.96 -12.34 -22.21
CA PRO A 64 -41.79 -12.67 -20.79
C PRO A 64 -42.00 -14.16 -20.47
N SER A 65 -41.48 -14.62 -19.33
CA SER A 65 -42.06 -15.80 -18.66
C SER A 65 -41.69 -15.85 -17.20
N ASP A 66 -42.75 -15.97 -16.40
CA ASP A 66 -42.82 -16.05 -14.96
C ASP A 66 -41.83 -17.01 -14.30
N THR A 67 -41.22 -16.56 -13.20
CA THR A 67 -41.03 -17.40 -12.02
C THR A 67 -41.01 -16.49 -10.79
N SER A 68 -42.19 -16.36 -10.20
CA SER A 68 -42.41 -15.74 -8.89
C SER A 68 -42.05 -16.72 -7.78
N ILE A 69 -40.95 -16.52 -7.05
CA ILE A 69 -40.87 -16.94 -5.64
C ILE A 69 -39.94 -16.03 -4.81
N SER A 70 -40.58 -15.24 -3.95
CA SER A 70 -40.13 -14.70 -2.65
C SER A 70 -38.78 -13.95 -2.56
N ALA A 71 -38.85 -12.62 -2.70
CA ALA A 71 -37.83 -11.69 -2.25
C ALA A 71 -38.49 -10.47 -1.58
N VAL A 72 -39.15 -10.70 -0.44
CA VAL A 72 -39.74 -9.64 0.39
C VAL A 72 -39.31 -9.82 1.84
N GLU A 73 -38.01 -9.91 2.12
CA GLU A 73 -37.54 -9.89 3.52
C GLU A 73 -36.04 -9.59 3.66
N SER A 74 -35.52 -8.53 3.01
CA SER A 74 -34.13 -8.08 3.25
C SER A 74 -33.90 -6.58 3.14
N GLN A 75 -34.95 -5.77 2.97
CA GLN A 75 -34.82 -4.32 2.80
C GLN A 75 -35.15 -3.50 4.05
N VAL A 76 -35.59 -4.13 5.15
CA VAL A 76 -35.88 -3.43 6.42
C VAL A 76 -34.69 -3.45 7.39
N GLU A 77 -33.69 -4.31 7.18
CA GLU A 77 -32.54 -4.46 8.10
C GLU A 77 -31.37 -3.50 7.79
N ALA A 78 -31.34 -2.89 6.59
CA ALA A 78 -30.28 -1.96 6.20
C ALA A 78 -30.43 -0.55 6.83
N ALA A 79 -31.56 -0.25 7.47
CA ALA A 79 -31.83 1.07 8.05
C ALA A 79 -31.44 1.22 9.54
N GLN A 80 -31.04 0.15 10.23
CA GLN A 80 -30.75 0.19 11.68
C GLN A 80 -29.26 0.35 12.05
N ARG A 81 -28.33 0.42 11.10
CA ARG A 81 -26.90 0.61 11.40
C ARG A 81 -26.44 2.07 11.51
N ARG A 82 -27.37 3.00 11.78
CA ARG A 82 -27.08 4.41 12.12
C ARG A 82 -27.34 4.68 13.60
N ARG A 83 -26.46 4.20 14.48
CA ARG A 83 -26.26 4.52 15.91
C ARG A 83 -25.31 3.42 16.40
N THR A 84 -24.06 3.67 16.80
CA THR A 84 -23.66 4.46 17.95
C THR A 84 -22.15 4.77 17.85
N TYR A 85 -21.78 6.04 17.62
CA TYR A 85 -20.43 6.52 17.95
C TYR A 85 -20.43 6.90 19.43
N ASN A 86 -20.25 5.92 20.30
CA ASN A 86 -19.85 6.17 21.67
C ASN A 86 -18.87 5.08 22.09
N THR A 87 -17.64 5.15 21.56
CA THR A 87 -16.52 4.41 22.13
C THR A 87 -15.73 5.39 22.98
N SER A 88 -15.91 5.26 24.28
CA SER A 88 -15.12 5.91 25.31
C SER A 88 -13.65 5.52 25.09
N SER A 89 -12.87 6.49 24.64
CA SER A 89 -11.41 6.43 24.58
C SER A 89 -10.86 6.46 26.01
N SER A 90 -10.65 5.29 26.60
CA SER A 90 -10.05 5.15 27.95
C SER A 90 -8.75 4.33 27.95
N LYS A 91 -8.01 4.28 26.83
CA LYS A 91 -6.85 3.38 26.69
C LYS A 91 -5.49 4.07 26.48
N TYR A 92 -5.35 5.29 26.95
CA TYR A 92 -4.01 5.85 27.24
C TYR A 92 -3.82 5.87 28.75
N GLY A 93 -3.47 4.71 29.29
CA GLY A 93 -2.84 4.62 30.60
C GLY A 93 -1.42 5.18 30.46
N ILE A 94 -1.31 6.50 30.56
CA ILE A 94 -0.04 7.16 30.80
C ILE A 94 0.33 6.79 32.23
N PRO A 95 1.44 6.08 32.48
CA PRO A 95 1.92 5.91 33.85
C PRO A 95 2.17 7.31 34.39
N THR A 96 1.47 7.65 35.47
CA THR A 96 1.71 8.82 36.31
C THR A 96 3.12 8.67 36.89
N ALA A 97 4.13 9.00 36.10
CA ALA A 97 5.47 9.24 36.60
C ALA A 97 5.33 10.45 37.55
N ALA A 98 5.86 10.28 38.76
CA ALA A 98 5.88 11.29 39.79
C ALA A 98 6.23 12.66 39.20
N GLU A 99 5.44 13.68 39.55
CA GLU A 99 5.65 15.08 39.18
C GLU A 99 7.08 15.49 39.55
N GLU A 100 7.97 15.40 38.57
CA GLU A 100 9.19 16.19 38.58
C GLU A 100 8.75 17.61 38.15
N PRO A 101 8.93 18.62 39.01
CA PRO A 101 8.50 19.98 38.71
C PRO A 101 9.10 20.42 37.37
N PHE A 102 8.23 20.70 36.40
CA PHE A 102 8.64 21.22 35.11
C PHE A 102 9.33 22.56 35.33
N ASP A 103 10.66 22.57 35.27
CA ASP A 103 11.47 23.78 35.32
C ASP A 103 11.55 24.38 33.90
N PRO A 104 10.80 25.45 33.60
CA PRO A 104 10.79 26.08 32.29
C PRO A 104 12.14 26.73 31.91
N TYR A 105 13.12 26.75 32.83
CA TYR A 105 14.46 27.30 32.60
C TYR A 105 15.56 26.24 32.44
N SER A 106 15.24 24.94 32.50
CA SER A 106 16.23 23.87 32.30
C SER A 106 16.78 23.81 30.86
N PHE A 107 16.07 24.41 29.89
CA PHE A 107 16.51 24.51 28.51
C PHE A 107 17.19 25.85 28.25
N ASN A 108 18.32 26.10 28.92
CA ASN A 108 19.15 27.28 28.64
C ASN A 108 20.30 26.89 27.69
N PRO A 109 20.18 27.11 26.36
CA PRO A 109 21.22 26.78 25.38
C PRO A 109 22.49 27.62 25.50
N PHE A 110 22.52 28.57 26.45
CA PHE A 110 23.63 29.48 26.73
C PHE A 110 24.23 29.29 28.13
N SER A 111 24.04 28.12 28.78
CA SER A 111 24.83 27.76 29.96
C SER A 111 26.29 27.53 29.55
N ALA A 112 26.98 28.64 29.34
CA ALA A 112 28.40 28.74 29.14
C ALA A 112 29.11 28.10 30.32
N SER A 113 29.92 27.07 30.01
CA SER A 113 31.23 26.84 30.63
C SER A 113 31.34 27.25 32.11
N ASN A 114 31.05 26.32 33.02
CA ASN A 114 31.68 26.37 34.34
C ASN A 114 33.20 26.21 34.12
N PRO A 115 34.04 27.21 34.49
CA PRO A 115 35.48 27.01 34.52
C PRO A 115 35.79 25.99 35.61
N VAL A 116 36.31 24.85 35.19
CA VAL A 116 36.82 23.80 36.08
C VAL A 116 37.95 24.40 36.91
N LEU A 117 37.68 24.57 38.21
CA LEU A 117 38.65 24.96 39.22
C LEU A 117 39.69 23.82 39.35
N SER A 118 40.97 24.20 39.27
CA SER A 118 42.14 23.33 39.37
C SER A 118 42.08 22.39 40.58
N GLN A 119 41.83 21.10 40.32
CA GLN A 119 41.91 20.05 41.32
C GLN A 119 43.36 19.50 41.35
N PRO A 120 44.01 19.42 42.53
CA PRO A 120 45.38 18.92 42.65
C PRO A 120 45.48 17.43 42.30
N THR A 121 46.52 17.10 41.54
CA THR A 121 46.86 15.78 40.99
C THR A 121 47.03 14.72 42.09
N PRO A 122 46.15 13.71 42.20
CA PRO A 122 46.42 12.53 43.02
C PRO A 122 47.40 11.58 42.30
N ALA A 123 48.25 10.95 43.12
CA ALA A 123 49.35 10.06 42.76
C ALA A 123 48.98 8.93 41.77
N PRO A 124 49.97 8.42 40.99
CA PRO A 124 49.75 7.39 39.97
C PRO A 124 49.26 6.07 40.59
N LYS A 125 47.99 5.75 40.31
CA LYS A 125 47.37 4.46 40.61
C LYS A 125 47.80 3.45 39.54
N PRO A 126 48.18 2.22 39.90
CA PRO A 126 48.63 1.19 38.96
C PRO A 126 47.60 0.99 37.85
N GLU A 127 48.08 1.09 36.61
CA GLU A 127 47.34 1.03 35.35
C GLU A 127 46.52 -0.27 35.27
N PRO A 128 45.18 -0.22 35.36
CA PRO A 128 44.35 -1.39 35.13
C PRO A 128 44.46 -1.77 33.65
N ALA A 129 44.63 -3.08 33.40
CA ALA A 129 44.74 -3.67 32.07
C ALA A 129 43.75 -3.05 31.05
N PRO A 130 44.17 -2.84 29.79
CA PRO A 130 43.37 -2.15 28.78
C PRO A 130 41.99 -2.82 28.67
N THR A 131 40.98 -2.11 29.14
CA THR A 131 39.59 -2.54 29.02
C THR A 131 39.30 -2.67 27.54
N PRO A 132 38.80 -3.82 27.05
CA PRO A 132 38.58 -4.04 25.63
C PRO A 132 37.67 -2.95 25.10
N THR A 133 38.21 -2.09 24.23
CA THR A 133 37.46 -1.03 23.58
C THR A 133 36.23 -1.66 22.92
N PRO A 134 34.99 -1.28 23.33
CA PRO A 134 33.81 -1.89 22.78
C PRO A 134 33.81 -1.65 21.27
N ARG A 135 33.87 -2.72 20.49
CA ARG A 135 33.80 -2.62 19.03
C ARG A 135 32.52 -1.86 18.69
N PRO A 136 32.58 -0.82 17.85
CA PRO A 136 31.39 -0.08 17.47
C PRO A 136 30.37 -1.08 16.92
N LYS A 137 29.23 -1.19 17.59
CA LYS A 137 28.13 -2.05 17.14
C LYS A 137 27.73 -1.53 15.78
N SER A 138 27.80 -2.37 14.75
CA SER A 138 27.31 -2.04 13.42
C SER A 138 25.88 -1.53 13.57
N ARG A 139 25.64 -0.27 13.18
CA ARG A 139 24.34 0.36 13.30
C ARG A 139 23.30 -0.50 12.59
N ASP A 140 22.23 -0.87 13.30
CA ASP A 140 21.17 -1.71 12.75
C ASP A 140 20.39 -0.93 11.69
N LEU A 141 20.72 -1.16 10.42
CA LEU A 141 20.11 -0.50 9.28
C LEU A 141 18.61 -0.83 9.15
N ALA A 142 18.16 -1.95 9.74
CA ALA A 142 16.76 -2.36 9.70
C ALA A 142 15.85 -1.58 10.66
N SER A 143 16.44 -0.77 11.55
CA SER A 143 15.73 0.07 12.53
C SER A 143 15.60 1.53 12.11
N LEU A 144 16.23 1.91 10.98
CA LEU A 144 16.22 3.29 10.50
C LEU A 144 14.83 3.74 10.06
N SER A 145 14.52 5.02 10.32
CA SER A 145 13.33 5.64 9.76
C SER A 145 13.48 5.81 8.24
N PHE A 146 12.37 5.94 7.53
CA PHE A 146 12.42 6.16 6.08
C PHE A 146 13.21 7.43 5.71
N ALA A 147 13.07 8.50 6.51
CA ALA A 147 13.81 9.75 6.29
C ALA A 147 15.34 9.55 6.46
N ASP A 148 15.75 8.81 7.49
CA ASP A 148 17.17 8.50 7.72
C ASP A 148 17.75 7.55 6.67
N ALA A 149 16.89 6.77 6.01
CA ALA A 149 17.30 5.85 4.95
C ALA A 149 17.57 6.56 3.62
N LEU A 150 16.97 7.73 3.34
CA LEU A 150 17.09 8.40 2.03
C LEU A 150 18.53 8.70 1.60
N PRO A 151 19.41 9.26 2.45
CA PRO A 151 20.80 9.48 2.06
C PRO A 151 21.53 8.18 1.72
N ILE A 152 21.24 7.10 2.46
CA ILE A 152 21.83 5.78 2.22
C ILE A 152 21.29 5.20 0.90
N LEU A 153 19.99 5.34 0.63
CA LEU A 153 19.39 4.89 -0.64
C LEU A 153 19.97 5.63 -1.84
N SER A 154 20.25 6.93 -1.70
CA SER A 154 20.95 7.72 -2.72
C SER A 154 22.37 7.19 -2.97
N THR A 155 23.09 6.73 -1.95
CA THR A 155 24.39 6.06 -2.18
C THR A 155 24.24 4.68 -2.82
N LEU A 156 23.25 3.89 -2.39
CA LEU A 156 23.01 2.54 -2.91
C LEU A 156 22.51 2.54 -4.37
N SER A 157 21.87 3.61 -4.82
CA SER A 157 21.45 3.72 -6.22
C SER A 157 22.63 3.79 -7.19
N THR A 158 23.78 4.28 -6.74
CA THR A 158 25.01 4.29 -7.56
C THR A 158 25.71 2.93 -7.62
N ASP A 159 25.30 1.96 -6.77
CA ASP A 159 25.88 0.62 -6.73
C ASP A 159 25.28 -0.31 -7.78
N LYS A 160 25.96 -0.40 -8.93
CA LYS A 160 25.60 -1.28 -10.05
C LYS A 160 25.50 -2.76 -9.67
N SER A 161 26.22 -3.21 -8.65
CA SER A 161 26.18 -4.61 -8.21
C SER A 161 24.87 -4.94 -7.50
N LEU A 162 24.38 -4.01 -6.68
CA LEU A 162 23.07 -4.08 -6.05
C LEU A 162 21.96 -4.02 -7.09
N LEU A 163 22.02 -3.08 -8.04
CA LEU A 163 20.98 -2.96 -9.09
C LEU A 163 20.89 -4.23 -9.93
N ARG A 164 22.02 -4.84 -10.32
CA ARG A 164 22.03 -6.15 -11.01
C ARG A 164 21.38 -7.25 -10.16
N ARG A 165 21.64 -7.27 -8.86
CA ARG A 165 21.01 -8.22 -7.94
C ARG A 165 19.49 -8.00 -7.87
N LEU A 166 19.03 -6.76 -7.77
CA LEU A 166 17.61 -6.42 -7.80
C LEU A 166 16.92 -6.87 -9.10
N ARG A 167 17.56 -6.68 -10.27
CA ARG A 167 17.04 -7.19 -11.56
C ARG A 167 16.90 -8.71 -11.54
N SER A 168 17.89 -9.41 -10.97
CA SER A 168 17.84 -10.87 -10.80
C SER A 168 16.68 -11.30 -9.90
N LEU A 169 16.51 -10.66 -8.74
CA LEU A 169 15.40 -10.95 -7.82
C LEU A 169 14.02 -10.70 -8.47
N ARG A 170 13.88 -9.62 -9.24
CA ARG A 170 12.65 -9.31 -9.99
C ARG A 170 12.35 -10.36 -11.08
N THR A 171 13.39 -10.81 -11.79
CA THR A 171 13.26 -11.88 -12.79
C THR A 171 12.83 -13.20 -12.14
N GLN A 172 13.45 -13.57 -11.02
CA GLN A 172 13.08 -14.77 -10.25
C GLN A 172 11.63 -14.71 -9.77
N GLN A 173 11.17 -13.55 -9.31
CA GLN A 173 9.77 -13.36 -8.93
C GLN A 173 8.84 -13.59 -10.12
N HIS A 174 9.10 -12.93 -11.25
CA HIS A 174 8.28 -13.04 -12.46
C HIS A 174 8.22 -14.48 -13.01
N ASP A 175 9.34 -15.18 -12.97
CA ASP A 175 9.41 -16.59 -13.41
C ASP A 175 8.61 -17.50 -12.47
N LEU A 176 8.65 -17.23 -11.16
CA LEU A 176 7.81 -17.92 -10.19
C LEU A 176 6.33 -17.64 -10.41
N GLU A 177 5.92 -16.38 -10.62
CA GLU A 177 4.53 -16.01 -10.95
C GLU A 177 4.03 -16.74 -12.19
N LYS A 178 4.82 -16.70 -13.27
CA LYS A 178 4.50 -17.41 -14.52
C LYS A 178 4.35 -18.91 -14.30
N ARG A 179 5.24 -19.52 -13.51
CA ARG A 179 5.20 -20.95 -13.20
C ARG A 179 3.93 -21.29 -12.40
N LEU A 180 3.66 -20.57 -11.31
CA LEU A 180 2.47 -20.78 -10.48
C LEU A 180 1.17 -20.59 -11.29
N PHE A 181 1.12 -19.57 -12.14
CA PHE A 181 -0.02 -19.32 -13.02
C PHE A 181 -0.26 -20.48 -14.00
N LYS A 182 0.79 -20.99 -14.64
CA LYS A 182 0.71 -22.16 -15.53
C LYS A 182 0.23 -23.40 -14.77
N GLU A 183 0.79 -23.68 -13.60
CA GLU A 183 0.39 -24.80 -12.75
C GLU A 183 -1.09 -24.70 -12.33
N TYR A 184 -1.55 -23.50 -11.98
CA TYR A 184 -2.95 -23.26 -11.60
C TYR A 184 -3.89 -23.49 -12.78
N ARG A 185 -3.56 -22.90 -13.93
CA ARG A 185 -4.34 -23.06 -15.17
C ARG A 185 -4.44 -24.52 -15.61
N GLN A 186 -3.34 -25.27 -15.54
CA GLN A 186 -3.33 -26.71 -15.83
C GLN A 186 -4.24 -27.48 -14.88
N PHE A 187 -4.18 -27.17 -13.58
CA PHE A 187 -5.06 -27.78 -12.61
C PHE A 187 -6.53 -27.49 -12.92
N THR A 188 -6.91 -26.23 -13.15
CA THR A 188 -8.29 -25.85 -13.48
C THR A 188 -8.81 -26.59 -14.71
N ALA A 189 -7.99 -26.76 -15.75
CA ALA A 189 -8.39 -27.48 -16.96
C ALA A 189 -8.67 -28.99 -16.74
N ILE A 190 -8.04 -29.60 -15.73
CA ILE A 190 -8.15 -31.03 -15.43
C ILE A 190 -9.12 -31.29 -14.27
N ALA A 191 -9.32 -30.30 -13.39
CA ALA A 191 -10.09 -30.43 -12.16
C ALA A 191 -11.54 -30.87 -12.40
N ASP A 192 -12.16 -30.41 -13.49
CA ASP A 192 -13.53 -30.77 -13.85
C ASP A 192 -13.69 -32.25 -14.16
N LYS A 193 -12.67 -32.87 -14.76
CA LYS A 193 -12.65 -34.28 -15.12
C LYS A 193 -12.25 -35.18 -13.94
N GLN A 194 -11.25 -34.75 -13.17
CA GLN A 194 -10.71 -35.54 -12.05
C GLN A 194 -11.60 -35.51 -10.81
N TYR A 195 -12.34 -34.42 -10.59
CA TYR A 195 -13.17 -34.24 -9.40
C TYR A 195 -14.61 -33.92 -9.81
N PRO A 196 -15.42 -34.95 -10.13
CA PRO A 196 -16.84 -34.75 -10.44
C PRO A 196 -17.62 -34.13 -9.27
N ASN A 197 -17.24 -34.46 -8.02
CA ASN A 197 -17.85 -33.88 -6.84
C ASN A 197 -17.33 -32.45 -6.60
N VAL A 198 -18.24 -31.49 -6.63
CA VAL A 198 -17.96 -30.05 -6.46
C VAL A 198 -17.26 -29.73 -5.13
N LYS A 199 -17.62 -30.44 -4.04
CA LYS A 199 -17.00 -30.22 -2.72
C LYS A 199 -15.53 -30.64 -2.73
N ALA A 200 -15.24 -31.83 -3.25
CA ALA A 200 -13.87 -32.33 -3.37
C ALA A 200 -13.03 -31.44 -4.30
N ARG A 201 -13.61 -30.94 -5.39
CA ARG A 201 -12.95 -29.99 -6.29
C ARG A 201 -12.56 -28.69 -5.58
N LYS A 202 -13.48 -28.11 -4.80
CA LYS A 202 -13.23 -26.88 -4.05
C LYS A 202 -12.11 -27.05 -3.02
N GLU A 203 -12.11 -28.16 -2.29
CA GLU A 203 -11.08 -28.46 -1.28
C GLU A 203 -9.69 -28.61 -1.93
N GLN A 204 -9.59 -29.31 -3.06
CA GLN A 204 -8.32 -29.45 -3.79
C GLN A 204 -7.83 -28.12 -4.35
N ASP A 205 -8.74 -27.29 -4.85
CA ASP A 205 -8.42 -25.95 -5.32
C ASP A 205 -7.90 -25.03 -4.19
N GLU A 206 -8.55 -25.04 -3.03
CA GLU A 206 -8.11 -24.30 -1.84
C GLU A 206 -6.75 -24.78 -1.34
N LYS A 207 -6.54 -26.09 -1.28
CA LYS A 207 -5.25 -26.70 -0.93
C LYS A 207 -4.13 -26.24 -1.87
N ARG A 208 -4.39 -26.21 -3.18
CA ARG A 208 -3.40 -25.72 -4.16
C ARG A 208 -3.16 -24.23 -4.02
N ARG A 209 -4.20 -23.40 -3.87
CA ARG A 209 -4.03 -21.96 -3.65
C ARG A 209 -3.18 -21.67 -2.41
N THR A 210 -3.42 -22.39 -1.33
CA THR A 210 -2.61 -22.28 -0.10
C THR A 210 -1.14 -22.66 -0.34
N ALA A 211 -0.90 -23.74 -1.08
CA ALA A 211 0.47 -24.15 -1.44
C ALA A 211 1.18 -23.11 -2.33
N MET A 212 0.46 -22.48 -3.27
CA MET A 212 0.99 -21.41 -4.12
C MET A 212 1.33 -20.15 -3.31
N LEU A 213 0.44 -19.73 -2.40
CA LEU A 213 0.69 -18.63 -1.48
C LEU A 213 1.91 -18.91 -0.60
N LYS A 214 2.08 -20.15 -0.12
CA LYS A 214 3.27 -20.53 0.64
C LYS A 214 4.56 -20.39 -0.19
N GLN A 215 4.57 -20.85 -1.45
CA GLN A 215 5.74 -20.70 -2.33
C GLN A 215 6.05 -19.23 -2.62
N TRP A 216 5.00 -18.40 -2.77
CA TRP A 216 5.13 -16.96 -2.91
C TRP A 216 5.76 -16.31 -1.68
N ASP A 217 5.25 -16.63 -0.48
CA ASP A 217 5.77 -16.11 0.79
C ASP A 217 7.24 -16.51 1.01
N GLU A 218 7.61 -17.75 0.65
CA GLU A 218 9.00 -18.21 0.69
C GLU A 218 9.91 -17.43 -0.26
N CYS A 219 9.41 -17.06 -1.45
CA CYS A 219 10.14 -16.22 -2.40
C CYS A 219 10.37 -14.82 -1.84
N VAL A 220 9.31 -14.18 -1.31
CA VAL A 220 9.39 -12.86 -0.69
C VAL A 220 10.32 -12.85 0.52
N SER A 221 10.28 -13.88 1.37
CA SER A 221 11.19 -14.02 2.52
C SER A 221 12.65 -14.08 2.07
N LYS A 222 12.96 -14.89 1.05
CA LYS A 222 14.32 -14.98 0.49
C LYS A 222 14.78 -13.66 -0.13
N GLN A 223 13.88 -12.93 -0.80
CA GLN A 223 14.18 -11.59 -1.32
C GLN A 223 14.49 -10.62 -0.18
N GLN A 224 13.70 -10.59 0.89
CA GLN A 224 13.95 -9.75 2.07
C GLN A 224 15.30 -10.09 2.73
N GLU A 225 15.64 -11.38 2.84
CA GLU A 225 16.94 -11.83 3.36
C GLU A 225 18.10 -11.35 2.48
N GLU A 226 17.99 -11.49 1.16
CA GLU A 226 19.01 -11.04 0.23
C GLU A 226 19.20 -9.51 0.23
N LEU A 227 18.11 -8.75 0.36
CA LEU A 227 18.17 -7.29 0.47
C LEU A 227 18.75 -6.83 1.80
N ASN A 228 18.38 -7.48 2.90
CA ASN A 228 18.99 -7.24 4.20
C ASN A 228 20.50 -7.56 4.16
N ARG A 229 20.86 -8.68 3.54
CA ARG A 229 22.27 -9.07 3.32
C ARG A 229 23.04 -8.07 2.44
N ALA A 230 22.36 -7.43 1.50
CA ALA A 230 22.93 -6.38 0.67
C ALA A 230 23.02 -5.02 1.38
N GLY A 231 22.56 -4.92 2.65
CA GLY A 231 22.64 -3.69 3.44
C GLY A 231 21.57 -2.66 3.10
N VAL A 232 20.45 -3.07 2.48
CA VAL A 232 19.36 -2.15 2.16
C VAL A 232 18.66 -1.69 3.45
N PRO A 233 18.63 -0.39 3.75
CA PRO A 233 18.07 0.13 4.99
C PRO A 233 16.56 -0.11 5.09
N GLY A 234 16.08 -0.38 6.30
CA GLY A 234 14.67 -0.64 6.60
C GLY A 234 14.14 -2.00 6.13
N VAL A 235 14.96 -2.84 5.49
CA VAL A 235 14.54 -4.19 5.05
C VAL A 235 14.93 -5.24 6.08
N LYS A 236 13.93 -5.98 6.55
CA LYS A 236 14.07 -7.15 7.43
C LYS A 236 12.96 -8.16 7.14
N VAL A 237 13.21 -9.42 7.42
CA VAL A 237 12.18 -10.46 7.33
C VAL A 237 11.11 -10.17 8.40
N THR A 238 9.93 -9.78 7.96
CA THR A 238 8.83 -9.38 8.85
C THR A 238 7.49 -9.73 8.25
N ARG A 239 6.54 -10.07 9.13
CA ARG A 239 5.13 -10.27 8.78
C ARG A 239 4.25 -9.07 9.17
N ASP A 240 4.84 -8.05 9.79
CA ASP A 240 4.10 -6.86 10.19
C ASP A 240 3.70 -6.03 8.96
N LYS A 241 2.40 -5.75 8.84
CA LYS A 241 1.82 -4.97 7.75
C LYS A 241 2.40 -3.56 7.69
N ARG A 242 2.66 -2.93 8.84
CA ARG A 242 3.20 -1.56 8.87
C ARG A 242 4.63 -1.52 8.35
N GLU A 243 5.43 -2.51 8.72
CA GLU A 243 6.82 -2.58 8.31
C GLU A 243 6.98 -2.96 6.83
N THR A 244 6.17 -3.91 6.35
CA THR A 244 6.14 -4.27 4.92
C THR A 244 5.72 -3.09 4.04
N GLU A 245 4.85 -2.20 4.52
CA GLU A 245 4.51 -0.97 3.80
C GLU A 245 5.69 0.01 3.71
N LYS A 246 6.50 0.15 4.77
CA LYS A 246 7.74 0.93 4.72
C LYS A 246 8.75 0.34 3.75
N GLN A 247 8.95 -0.97 3.80
CA GLN A 247 9.84 -1.70 2.88
C GLN A 247 9.40 -1.50 1.43
N ARG A 248 8.09 -1.52 1.16
CA ARG A 248 7.54 -1.22 -0.17
C ARG A 248 7.90 0.18 -0.64
N LYS A 249 7.86 1.20 0.24
CA LYS A 249 8.28 2.57 -0.12
C LYS A 249 9.76 2.63 -0.47
N VAL A 250 10.62 1.99 0.34
CA VAL A 250 12.07 1.90 0.06
C VAL A 250 12.33 1.20 -1.28
N LEU A 251 11.65 0.07 -1.53
CA LEU A 251 11.79 -0.69 -2.76
C LEU A 251 11.26 0.07 -3.98
N ASN A 252 10.15 0.80 -3.86
CA ASN A 252 9.64 1.62 -4.96
C ASN A 252 10.66 2.67 -5.40
N VAL A 253 11.32 3.35 -4.45
CA VAL A 253 12.38 4.32 -4.76
C VAL A 253 13.56 3.64 -5.46
N LEU A 254 14.00 2.46 -4.98
CA LEU A 254 15.06 1.69 -5.64
C LEU A 254 14.69 1.24 -7.05
N VAL A 255 13.43 0.83 -7.26
CA VAL A 255 12.93 0.39 -8.56
C VAL A 255 12.84 1.56 -9.54
N GLU A 256 12.35 2.72 -9.12
CA GLU A 256 12.31 3.93 -9.95
C GLU A 256 13.72 4.32 -10.42
N MET A 257 14.70 4.33 -9.52
CA MET A 257 16.10 4.61 -9.87
C MET A 257 16.74 3.53 -10.78
N MET A 258 16.26 2.29 -10.74
CA MET A 258 16.75 1.23 -11.63
C MET A 258 16.28 1.38 -13.07
N ASP A 259 15.08 1.93 -13.24
CA ASP A 259 14.45 2.14 -14.53
C ASP A 259 15.07 3.38 -15.23
N ASP A 260 15.50 4.40 -14.47
CA ASP A 260 16.20 5.59 -14.97
C ASP A 260 17.59 5.31 -15.59
N GLU A 261 18.33 4.28 -15.12
CA GLU A 261 19.63 3.90 -15.71
C GLU A 261 19.50 3.14 -17.06
N GLY A 262 18.28 2.82 -17.48
CA GLY A 262 18.00 1.94 -18.63
C GLY A 262 17.66 2.64 -19.95
N GLU A 263 17.45 3.96 -19.96
CA GLU A 263 17.28 4.79 -21.17
C GLU A 263 18.60 5.40 -21.65
#